data_AF-A0A923KUC4-F1
#
_entry.id   AF-A0A923KUC4-F1
#
_cell.length_a   1.000
_cell.length_b   1.000
_cell.length_c   1.000
_cell.angle_alpha   90.00
_cell.angle_beta   90.00
_cell.angle_gamma   90.00
#
_symmetry.space_group_name_H-M   'P 1'
#
loop_
_entity.id
_entity.type
_entity.pdbx_description
1 polymer ?
#
loop_
_entity_poly.entity_id
_entity_poly.type
_entity_poly.pdbx_seq_one_letter_code
_entity_poly.pdbx_strand_id
1 'polypeptide(L)'
;MHVSKPASDLALSVSINHGLKQVIEISHQINLVAMNAILVAKRAGQQSSGFKVVAMELRVFSQKMEEMMARLGEMIFRLVKRIADLRKLQKNLSLLASAMKKTQRAAEQLHASHALKSEQFQQLQEGVDHEWQSLEAEVKRSLNLCSSGAMLSHNARIEAAYGGTMLADMQQVAGRIEEIMNLTISYLKQLTTTMKNA
;
A
#
# COMPACT_ATOMS: atom_id res chain seq x y z
N MET A 1 -6.52 29.15 -13.16
CA MET A 1 -6.17 28.48 -11.90
C MET A 1 -6.00 27.00 -12.19
N HIS A 2 -4.76 26.50 -12.32
CA HIS A 2 -4.52 25.06 -12.40
C HIS A 2 -4.70 24.51 -10.98
N VAL A 3 -5.85 23.88 -10.74
CA VAL A 3 -6.06 23.09 -9.53
C VAL A 3 -5.00 21.99 -9.55
N SER A 4 -4.09 22.03 -8.58
CA SER A 4 -3.07 21.00 -8.38
C SER A 4 -3.79 19.66 -8.24
N LYS A 5 -3.66 18.76 -9.22
CA LYS A 5 -4.20 17.40 -9.09
C LYS A 5 -3.54 16.73 -7.88
N PRO A 6 -4.27 15.96 -7.06
CA PRO A 6 -3.72 15.25 -5.90
C PRO A 6 -2.48 14.41 -6.20
N ALA A 7 -2.45 13.82 -7.39
CA ALA A 7 -1.34 13.01 -7.87
C ALA A 7 -0.02 13.79 -8.03
N SER A 8 -0.02 15.12 -7.99
CA SER A 8 1.21 15.96 -8.03
C SER A 8 1.69 16.40 -6.64
N ASP A 9 0.94 16.06 -5.57
CA ASP A 9 1.35 16.38 -4.21
C ASP A 9 2.32 15.34 -3.66
N LEU A 10 3.57 15.77 -3.51
CA LEU A 10 4.63 14.98 -2.92
C LEU A 10 4.34 14.63 -1.45
N ALA A 11 3.68 15.51 -0.69
CA ALA A 11 3.39 15.29 0.72
C ALA A 11 2.40 14.12 0.89
N LEU A 12 1.35 14.10 0.07
CA LEU A 12 0.39 12.99 0.00
C LEU A 12 1.08 11.67 -0.33
N SER A 13 1.95 11.65 -1.34
CA SER A 13 2.66 10.43 -1.75
C SER A 13 3.60 9.90 -0.66
N VAL A 14 4.25 10.78 0.10
CA VAL A 14 5.07 10.41 1.25
C VAL A 14 4.21 9.87 2.40
N SER A 15 3.04 10.47 2.66
CA SER A 15 2.10 9.97 3.68
C SER A 15 1.60 8.56 3.34
N ILE A 16 1.28 8.30 2.08
CA ILE A 16 0.88 6.96 1.61
C ILE A 16 2.03 5.96 1.78
N ASN A 17 3.27 6.37 1.46
CA ASN A 17 4.45 5.53 1.70
C ASN A 17 4.62 5.15 3.18
N HIS A 18 4.38 6.10 4.10
CA HIS A 18 4.45 5.83 5.52
C HIS A 18 3.39 4.83 5.97
N GLY A 19 2.13 5.03 5.56
CA GLY A 19 1.04 4.09 5.87
C GLY A 19 1.32 2.69 5.34
N LEU A 20 1.91 2.56 4.14
CA LEU A 20 2.24 1.26 3.59
C LEU A 20 3.30 0.50 4.40
N LYS A 21 4.34 1.20 4.89
CA LYS A 21 5.38 0.58 5.73
C LYS A 21 4.80 -0.09 6.97
N GLN A 22 3.76 0.50 7.56
CA GLN A 22 3.05 -0.09 8.70
C GLN A 22 2.34 -1.39 8.28
N VAL A 23 1.74 -1.45 7.09
CA VAL A 23 1.07 -2.67 6.60
C VAL A 23 2.07 -3.78 6.24
N ILE A 24 3.27 -3.45 5.76
CA ILE A 24 4.36 -4.42 5.55
C ILE A 24 4.76 -5.07 6.88
N GLU A 25 5.00 -4.25 7.92
CA GLU A 25 5.37 -4.75 9.25
C GLU A 25 4.31 -5.70 9.82
N ILE A 26 3.03 -5.32 9.65
CA ILE A 26 1.90 -6.14 10.08
C ILE A 26 1.86 -7.48 9.34
N SER A 27 2.11 -7.51 8.03
CA SER A 27 2.12 -8.77 7.24
C SER A 27 3.15 -9.77 7.78
N HIS A 28 4.31 -9.28 8.20
CA HIS A 28 5.33 -10.09 8.86
C HIS A 28 4.86 -10.64 10.22
N GLN A 29 4.17 -9.82 11.01
CA GLN A 29 3.61 -10.25 12.30
C GLN A 29 2.56 -11.35 12.12
N ILE A 30 1.68 -11.26 11.11
CA ILE A 30 0.70 -12.33 10.80
C ILE A 30 1.42 -13.64 10.49
N ASN A 31 2.48 -13.61 9.67
CA ASN A 31 3.24 -14.80 9.33
C ASN A 31 3.86 -15.46 10.58
N LEU A 32 4.47 -14.66 11.48
CA LEU A 32 5.05 -15.16 12.72
C LEU A 32 3.99 -15.78 13.64
N VAL A 33 2.85 -15.12 13.81
CA VAL A 33 1.77 -15.63 14.66
C VAL A 33 1.13 -16.88 14.05
N ALA A 34 0.97 -16.95 12.71
CA ALA A 34 0.50 -18.14 12.02
C ALA A 34 1.47 -19.33 12.17
N MET A 35 2.78 -19.09 12.12
CA MET A 35 3.78 -20.14 12.40
C MET A 35 3.67 -20.66 13.84
N ASN A 36 3.50 -19.77 14.81
CA ASN A 36 3.28 -20.15 16.20
C ASN A 36 1.96 -20.94 16.36
N ALA A 37 0.90 -20.54 15.65
CA ALA A 37 -0.37 -21.26 15.61
C ALA A 37 -0.19 -22.69 15.12
N ILE A 38 0.57 -22.91 14.03
CA ILE A 38 0.87 -24.25 13.51
C ILE A 38 1.62 -25.10 14.55
N LEU A 39 2.55 -24.50 15.31
CA LEU A 39 3.29 -25.21 16.35
C LEU A 39 2.39 -25.62 17.53
N VAL A 40 1.54 -24.70 18.02
CA VAL A 40 0.57 -24.99 19.08
C VAL A 40 -0.41 -26.06 18.63
N ALA A 41 -0.89 -25.97 17.38
CA ALA A 41 -1.75 -27.00 16.80
C ALA A 41 -1.06 -28.37 16.80
N LYS A 42 0.22 -28.46 16.41
CA LYS A 42 0.96 -29.73 16.46
C LYS A 42 1.05 -30.30 17.88
N ARG A 43 1.21 -29.46 18.91
CA ARG A 43 1.29 -29.90 20.31
C ARG A 43 -0.05 -30.41 20.86
N ALA A 44 -1.16 -29.83 20.43
CA ALA A 44 -2.52 -30.28 20.79
C ALA A 44 -2.92 -31.63 20.14
N GLY A 45 -2.18 -32.12 19.16
CA GLY A 45 -2.42 -33.43 18.56
C GLY A 45 -3.67 -33.46 17.68
N GLN A 46 -4.56 -34.44 17.90
CA GLN A 46 -5.74 -34.61 17.02
C GLN A 46 -6.88 -33.62 17.27
N GLN A 47 -6.93 -33.03 18.47
CA GLN A 47 -7.99 -32.09 18.89
C GLN A 47 -7.92 -30.73 18.16
N SER A 48 -6.80 -30.43 17.50
CA SER A 48 -6.50 -29.15 16.84
C SER A 48 -6.44 -29.24 15.31
N SER A 49 -7.02 -30.30 14.71
CA SER A 49 -6.92 -30.55 13.27
C SER A 49 -7.49 -29.40 12.43
N GLY A 50 -8.67 -28.87 12.78
CA GLY A 50 -9.27 -27.70 12.13
C GLY A 50 -8.46 -26.43 12.34
N PHE A 51 -8.01 -26.16 13.56
CA PHE A 51 -7.13 -25.01 13.85
C PHE A 51 -5.82 -25.05 13.06
N LYS A 52 -5.23 -26.23 12.87
CA LYS A 52 -4.03 -26.42 12.05
C LYS A 52 -4.29 -26.04 10.59
N VAL A 53 -5.44 -26.41 10.02
CA VAL A 53 -5.82 -26.06 8.65
C VAL A 53 -5.92 -24.54 8.52
N VAL A 54 -6.67 -23.89 9.41
CA VAL A 54 -6.82 -22.43 9.39
C VAL A 54 -5.48 -21.72 9.58
N ALA A 55 -4.61 -22.22 10.45
CA ALA A 55 -3.27 -21.66 10.66
C ALA A 55 -2.38 -21.76 9.40
N MET A 56 -2.51 -22.83 8.61
CA MET A 56 -1.80 -22.95 7.33
C MET A 56 -2.37 -21.98 6.29
N GLU A 57 -3.69 -21.81 6.23
CA GLU A 57 -4.33 -20.82 5.35
C GLU A 57 -3.93 -19.39 5.71
N LEU A 58 -3.83 -19.06 7.00
CA LEU A 58 -3.33 -17.77 7.48
C LEU A 58 -1.87 -17.53 7.10
N ARG A 59 -1.03 -18.57 7.10
CA ARG A 59 0.35 -18.47 6.59
C ARG A 59 0.36 -18.16 5.10
N VAL A 60 -0.41 -18.88 4.29
CA VAL A 60 -0.50 -18.61 2.84
C VAL A 60 -1.06 -17.20 2.58
N PHE A 61 -2.06 -16.78 3.35
CA PHE A 61 -2.59 -15.42 3.32
C PHE A 61 -1.49 -14.38 3.61
N SER A 62 -0.70 -14.58 4.66
CA SER A 62 0.37 -13.63 5.03
C SER A 62 1.43 -13.47 3.94
N GLN A 63 1.76 -14.55 3.22
CA GLN A 63 2.69 -14.50 2.09
C GLN A 63 2.10 -13.70 0.91
N LYS A 64 0.83 -13.96 0.55
CA LYS A 64 0.14 -13.19 -0.49
C LYS A 64 0.04 -11.71 -0.13
N MET A 65 -0.21 -11.42 1.14
CA MET A 65 -0.28 -10.07 1.66
C MET A 65 1.07 -9.37 1.56
N GLU A 66 2.16 -10.02 1.95
CA GLU A 66 3.53 -9.51 1.84
C GLU A 66 3.88 -9.17 0.38
N GLU A 67 3.54 -10.04 -0.58
CA GLU A 67 3.74 -9.77 -2.01
C GLU A 67 2.95 -8.55 -2.49
N MET A 68 1.70 -8.39 -2.07
CA MET A 68 0.88 -7.23 -2.42
C MET A 68 1.45 -5.95 -1.84
N MET A 69 1.91 -5.98 -0.59
CA MET A 69 2.52 -4.83 0.06
C MET A 69 3.86 -4.44 -0.57
N ALA A 70 4.66 -5.42 -1.00
CA ALA A 70 5.89 -5.16 -1.76
C ALA A 70 5.58 -4.46 -3.09
N ARG A 71 4.59 -4.97 -3.85
CA ARG A 71 4.14 -4.33 -5.11
C ARG A 71 3.66 -2.90 -4.89
N LEU A 72 2.85 -2.66 -3.87
CA LEU A 72 2.42 -1.31 -3.49
C LEU A 72 3.62 -0.39 -3.19
N GLY A 73 4.66 -0.91 -2.53
CA GLY A 73 5.85 -0.15 -2.18
C GLY A 73 6.61 0.32 -3.41
N GLU A 74 6.76 -0.55 -4.40
CA GLU A 74 7.36 -0.20 -5.68
C GLU A 74 6.55 0.83 -6.45
N MET A 75 5.20 0.68 -6.49
CA MET A 75 4.30 1.63 -7.15
C MET A 75 4.41 3.02 -6.55
N ILE A 76 4.41 3.13 -5.22
CA ILE A 76 4.58 4.40 -4.52
C ILE A 76 5.95 5.00 -4.80
N PHE A 77 7.01 4.20 -4.78
CA PHE A 77 8.36 4.68 -5.09
C PHE A 77 8.43 5.29 -6.51
N ARG A 78 7.85 4.60 -7.50
CA ARG A 78 7.77 5.12 -8.87
C ARG A 78 6.95 6.39 -8.96
N LEU A 79 5.80 6.44 -8.29
CA LEU A 79 4.94 7.61 -8.24
C LEU A 79 5.67 8.82 -7.65
N VAL A 80 6.30 8.68 -6.48
CA VAL A 80 7.09 9.73 -5.81
C VAL A 80 8.18 10.26 -6.74
N LYS A 81 8.90 9.36 -7.44
CA LYS A 81 9.93 9.76 -8.40
C LYS A 81 9.36 10.58 -9.55
N ARG A 82 8.26 10.12 -10.17
CA ARG A 82 7.59 10.83 -11.26
C ARG A 82 7.11 12.22 -10.83
N ILE A 83 6.55 12.34 -9.62
CA ILE A 83 6.13 13.63 -9.05
C ILE A 83 7.33 14.56 -8.85
N ALA A 84 8.44 14.05 -8.31
CA ALA A 84 9.65 14.84 -8.13
C ALA A 84 10.19 15.38 -9.46
N ASP A 85 10.18 14.56 -10.51
CA ASP A 85 10.60 14.97 -11.85
C ASP A 85 9.62 15.98 -12.49
N LEU A 86 8.31 15.82 -12.25
CA LEU A 86 7.27 16.76 -12.67
C LEU A 86 7.48 18.14 -12.03
N ARG A 87 7.80 18.20 -10.73
CA ARG A 87 8.09 19.47 -10.03
C ARG A 87 9.36 20.14 -10.54
N LYS A 88 10.42 19.37 -10.82
CA LYS A 88 11.65 19.91 -11.44
C LYS A 88 11.34 20.52 -12.80
N LEU A 89 10.56 19.82 -13.62
CA LEU A 89 10.18 20.29 -14.96
C LEU A 89 9.28 21.53 -14.91
N GLN A 90 8.34 21.58 -13.96
CA GLN A 90 7.51 22.76 -13.69
C GLN A 90 8.36 23.98 -13.35
N LYS A 91 9.37 23.82 -12.48
CA LYS A 91 10.30 24.91 -12.13
C LYS A 91 11.13 25.34 -13.34
N ASN A 92 11.58 24.40 -14.17
CA ASN A 92 12.30 24.74 -15.40
C ASN A 92 11.44 25.52 -16.39
N LEU A 93 10.18 25.12 -16.57
CA LEU A 93 9.23 25.84 -17.41
C LEU A 93 8.97 27.26 -16.91
N SER A 94 8.81 27.47 -15.59
CA SER A 94 8.60 28.81 -15.05
C SER A 94 9.83 29.72 -15.21
N LEU A 95 11.04 29.17 -15.07
CA LEU A 95 12.29 29.89 -15.33
C LEU A 95 12.44 30.27 -16.79
N LEU A 96 12.15 29.34 -17.72
CA LEU A 96 12.18 29.61 -19.16
C LEU A 96 11.16 30.68 -19.54
N ALA A 97 9.91 30.56 -19.06
CA ALA A 97 8.87 31.55 -19.32
C ALA A 97 9.27 32.95 -18.80
N SER A 98 9.94 33.01 -17.65
CA SER A 98 10.45 34.27 -17.09
C SER A 98 11.60 34.85 -17.91
N ALA A 99 12.51 34.01 -18.41
CA ALA A 99 13.60 34.45 -19.28
C ALA A 99 13.10 34.96 -20.63
N MET A 100 12.12 34.27 -21.24
CA MET A 100 11.48 34.68 -22.48
C MET A 100 10.79 36.04 -22.35
N LYS A 101 10.23 36.38 -21.18
CA LYS A 101 9.61 37.70 -20.93
C LYS A 101 10.60 38.86 -20.83
N LYS A 102 11.89 38.61 -20.59
CA LYS A 102 12.89 39.67 -20.37
C LYS A 102 13.38 40.32 -21.67
N THR A 103 13.54 39.56 -22.75
CA THR A 103 14.02 40.08 -24.04
C THR A 103 13.44 39.29 -25.21
N GLN A 104 13.22 39.98 -26.34
CA GLN A 104 12.74 39.36 -27.57
C GLN A 104 13.70 38.29 -28.11
N ARG A 105 15.02 38.55 -28.07
CA ARG A 105 16.05 37.55 -28.46
C ARG A 105 16.00 36.28 -27.62
N ALA A 106 15.83 36.41 -26.31
CA ALA A 106 15.70 35.23 -25.44
C ALA A 106 14.40 34.46 -25.72
N ALA A 107 13.31 35.17 -26.04
CA ALA A 107 12.05 34.54 -26.45
C ALA A 107 12.25 33.65 -27.69
N GLU A 108 12.89 34.18 -28.74
CA GLU A 108 13.16 33.46 -29.99
C GLU A 108 14.08 32.24 -29.76
N GLN A 109 15.16 32.40 -28.99
CA GLN A 109 16.11 31.31 -28.74
C GLN A 109 15.54 30.19 -27.86
N LEU A 110 14.64 30.52 -26.92
CA LEU A 110 14.14 29.55 -25.93
C LEU A 110 12.77 28.95 -26.30
N HIS A 111 12.07 29.47 -27.31
CA HIS A 111 10.72 29.02 -27.68
C HIS A 111 10.65 27.51 -27.94
N ALA A 112 11.58 26.98 -28.75
CA ALA A 112 11.63 25.54 -29.06
C ALA A 112 11.90 24.69 -27.80
N SER A 113 12.79 25.14 -26.92
CA SER A 113 13.10 24.45 -25.66
C SER A 113 11.90 24.46 -24.71
N HIS A 114 11.19 25.58 -24.62
CA HIS A 114 9.98 25.71 -23.81
C HIS A 114 8.87 24.80 -24.35
N ALA A 115 8.63 24.77 -25.66
CA ALA A 115 7.65 23.89 -26.28
C ALA A 115 7.93 22.41 -25.98
N LEU A 116 9.17 21.96 -26.21
CA LEU A 116 9.57 20.57 -25.95
C LEU A 116 9.42 20.19 -24.46
N LYS A 117 9.81 21.06 -23.54
CA LYS A 117 9.63 20.81 -22.11
C LYS A 117 8.17 20.85 -21.68
N SER A 118 7.34 21.64 -22.35
CA SER A 118 5.90 21.70 -22.07
C SER A 118 5.21 20.40 -22.49
N GLU A 119 5.59 19.84 -23.63
CA GLU A 119 5.11 18.52 -24.08
C GLU A 119 5.56 17.41 -23.13
N GLN A 120 6.85 17.39 -22.74
CA GLN A 120 7.35 16.45 -21.73
C GLN A 120 6.61 16.58 -20.39
N PHE A 121 6.23 17.80 -20.00
CA PHE A 121 5.48 18.03 -18.76
C PHE A 121 4.08 17.40 -18.84
N GLN A 122 3.39 17.55 -19.97
CA GLN A 122 2.08 16.92 -20.19
C GLN A 122 2.19 15.39 -20.16
N GLN A 123 3.15 14.81 -20.88
CA GLN A 123 3.37 13.35 -20.89
C GLN A 123 3.68 12.80 -19.49
N LEU A 124 4.52 13.50 -18.73
CA LEU A 124 4.85 13.06 -17.36
C LEU A 124 3.65 13.20 -16.43
N GLN A 125 2.83 14.23 -16.62
CA GLN A 125 1.60 14.42 -15.86
C GLN A 125 0.58 13.31 -16.12
N GLU A 126 0.38 12.91 -17.37
CA GLU A 126 -0.47 11.76 -17.72
C GLU A 126 0.07 10.46 -17.10
N GLY A 127 1.38 10.25 -17.12
CA GLY A 127 2.02 9.09 -16.49
C GLY A 127 1.86 9.06 -14.97
N VAL A 128 1.87 10.22 -14.31
CA VAL A 128 1.58 10.35 -12.86
C VAL A 128 0.12 9.96 -12.58
N ASP A 129 -0.83 10.47 -13.37
CA ASP A 129 -2.25 10.15 -13.21
C ASP A 129 -2.52 8.64 -13.40
N HIS A 130 -1.87 8.01 -14.38
CA HIS A 130 -2.01 6.58 -14.62
C HIS A 130 -1.43 5.70 -13.49
N GLU A 131 -0.25 6.05 -12.98
CA GLU A 131 0.35 5.35 -11.85
C GLU A 131 -0.51 5.50 -10.58
N TRP A 132 -1.11 6.68 -10.38
CA TRP A 132 -2.03 6.95 -9.27
C TRP A 132 -3.28 6.05 -9.31
N GLN A 133 -3.94 5.98 -10.47
CA GLN A 133 -5.12 5.11 -10.64
C GLN A 133 -4.78 3.64 -10.42
N SER A 134 -3.61 3.21 -10.90
CA SER A 134 -3.10 1.86 -10.70
C SER A 134 -2.88 1.57 -9.21
N LEU A 135 -2.28 2.53 -8.49
CA LEU A 135 -2.04 2.43 -7.05
C LEU A 135 -3.36 2.32 -6.28
N GLU A 136 -4.37 3.14 -6.60
CA GLU A 136 -5.68 3.06 -5.97
C GLU A 136 -6.35 1.70 -6.19
N ALA A 137 -6.22 1.13 -7.40
CA ALA A 137 -6.74 -0.19 -7.72
C ALA A 137 -6.01 -1.31 -6.95
N GLU A 138 -4.70 -1.22 -6.76
CA GLU A 138 -3.92 -2.20 -5.98
C GLU A 138 -4.24 -2.11 -4.48
N VAL A 139 -4.43 -0.91 -3.93
CA VAL A 139 -4.87 -0.71 -2.54
C VAL A 139 -6.25 -1.35 -2.31
N LYS A 140 -7.20 -1.11 -3.23
CA LYS A 140 -8.53 -1.74 -3.18
C LYS A 140 -8.45 -3.26 -3.24
N ARG A 141 -7.60 -3.81 -4.13
CA ARG A 141 -7.36 -5.26 -4.20
C ARG A 141 -6.79 -5.80 -2.88
N SER A 142 -5.88 -5.07 -2.25
CA SER A 142 -5.28 -5.46 -0.96
C SER A 142 -6.32 -5.47 0.17
N LEU A 143 -7.22 -4.49 0.17
CA LEU A 143 -8.34 -4.44 1.13
C LEU A 143 -9.30 -5.62 0.93
N ASN A 144 -9.60 -5.97 -0.31
CA ASN A 144 -10.42 -7.15 -0.62
C ASN A 144 -9.74 -8.45 -0.16
N LEU A 145 -8.42 -8.59 -0.34
CA LEU A 145 -7.68 -9.73 0.19
C LEU A 145 -7.86 -9.81 1.72
N CYS A 146 -7.72 -8.69 2.43
CA CYS A 146 -7.88 -8.66 3.89
C CYS A 146 -9.26 -9.10 4.38
N SER A 147 -10.32 -8.92 3.59
CA SER A 147 -11.64 -9.46 3.95
C SER A 147 -11.63 -10.99 4.06
N SER A 148 -10.85 -11.67 3.20
CA SER A 148 -10.64 -13.12 3.31
C SER A 148 -9.81 -13.48 4.54
N GLY A 149 -8.78 -12.68 4.85
CA GLY A 149 -8.00 -12.84 6.09
C GLY A 149 -8.84 -12.67 7.36
N ALA A 150 -9.83 -11.78 7.36
CA ALA A 150 -10.75 -11.61 8.48
C ALA A 150 -11.61 -12.85 8.71
N MET A 151 -12.11 -13.49 7.63
CA MET A 151 -12.83 -14.75 7.74
C MET A 151 -11.94 -15.87 8.30
N LEU A 152 -10.68 -15.96 7.83
CA LEU A 152 -9.71 -16.92 8.38
C LEU A 152 -9.44 -16.69 9.86
N SER A 153 -9.28 -15.43 10.26
CA SER A 153 -9.09 -15.06 11.67
C SER A 153 -10.29 -15.45 12.53
N HIS A 154 -11.51 -15.24 12.03
CA HIS A 154 -12.72 -15.65 12.72
C HIS A 154 -12.81 -17.17 12.87
N ASN A 155 -12.52 -17.91 11.80
CA ASN A 155 -12.47 -19.38 11.85
C ASN A 155 -11.40 -19.88 12.83
N ALA A 156 -10.25 -19.22 12.90
CA ALA A 156 -9.20 -19.58 13.86
C ALA A 156 -9.69 -19.45 15.31
N ARG A 157 -10.53 -18.46 15.60
CA ARG A 157 -11.18 -18.29 16.91
C ARG A 157 -12.16 -19.41 17.23
N ILE A 158 -12.97 -19.83 16.27
CA ILE A 158 -13.92 -20.95 16.42
C ILE A 158 -13.15 -22.23 16.70
N GLU A 159 -12.16 -22.54 15.86
CA GLU A 159 -11.34 -23.75 15.98
C GLU A 159 -10.51 -23.77 17.27
N ALA A 160 -10.04 -22.60 17.73
CA ALA A 160 -9.34 -22.49 19.00
C ALA A 160 -10.21 -22.91 20.20
N ALA A 161 -11.53 -22.74 20.14
CA ALA A 161 -12.45 -23.15 21.21
C ALA A 161 -12.48 -24.68 21.43
N TYR A 162 -12.06 -25.46 20.42
CA TYR A 162 -11.97 -26.93 20.49
C TYR A 162 -10.57 -27.43 20.84
N GLY A 163 -9.66 -26.55 21.26
CA GLY A 163 -8.23 -26.83 21.46
C GLY A 163 -7.84 -27.77 22.61
N GLY A 164 -8.82 -28.30 23.36
CA GLY A 164 -8.60 -29.26 24.43
C GLY A 164 -7.57 -28.80 25.45
N THR A 165 -6.47 -29.55 25.60
CA THR A 165 -5.40 -29.23 26.57
C THR A 165 -4.62 -27.96 26.25
N MET A 166 -4.66 -27.48 25.01
CA MET A 166 -4.00 -26.24 24.56
C MET A 166 -5.01 -25.11 24.30
N LEU A 167 -6.24 -25.20 24.84
CA LEU A 167 -7.31 -24.22 24.65
C LEU A 167 -6.84 -22.78 24.88
N ALA A 168 -6.15 -22.52 26.01
CA ALA A 168 -5.68 -21.19 26.38
C ALA A 168 -4.67 -20.64 25.36
N ASP A 169 -3.68 -21.45 24.98
CA ASP A 169 -2.65 -21.06 24.00
C ASP A 169 -3.26 -20.80 22.62
N MET A 170 -4.20 -21.64 22.18
CA MET A 170 -4.87 -21.49 20.89
C MET A 170 -5.76 -20.25 20.85
N GLN A 171 -6.50 -19.96 21.94
CA GLN A 171 -7.31 -18.75 22.06
C GLN A 171 -6.45 -17.49 22.08
N GLN A 172 -5.32 -17.51 22.78
CA GLN A 172 -4.38 -16.38 22.81
C GLN A 172 -3.82 -16.10 21.41
N VAL A 173 -3.39 -17.15 20.69
CA VAL A 173 -2.86 -17.00 19.34
C VAL A 173 -3.94 -16.52 18.37
N ALA A 174 -5.15 -17.10 18.40
CA ALA A 174 -6.26 -16.68 17.56
C ALA A 174 -6.66 -15.21 17.81
N GLY A 175 -6.69 -14.78 19.08
CA GLY A 175 -6.96 -13.38 19.45
C GLY A 175 -5.93 -12.42 18.89
N ARG A 176 -4.63 -12.77 18.96
CA ARG A 176 -3.57 -11.95 18.35
C ARG A 176 -3.71 -11.84 16.83
N ILE A 177 -4.11 -12.91 16.14
CA ILE A 177 -4.35 -12.88 14.69
C ILE A 177 -5.48 -11.89 14.37
N GLU A 178 -6.56 -11.90 15.16
CA GLU A 178 -7.71 -11.02 14.98
C GLU A 178 -7.36 -9.55 15.20
N GLU A 179 -6.63 -9.25 16.28
CA GLU A 179 -6.13 -7.88 16.55
C GLU A 179 -5.29 -7.36 15.38
N ILE A 180 -4.32 -8.15 14.92
CA ILE A 180 -3.42 -7.77 13.83
C ILE A 180 -4.22 -7.58 12.52
N MET A 181 -5.14 -8.50 12.20
CA MET A 181 -5.99 -8.39 11.00
C MET A 181 -6.88 -7.14 11.03
N ASN A 182 -7.49 -6.83 12.17
CA ASN A 182 -8.33 -5.64 12.33
C ASN A 182 -7.52 -4.36 12.17
N LEU A 183 -6.31 -4.29 12.74
CA LEU A 183 -5.39 -3.18 12.53
C LEU A 183 -5.04 -3.02 11.04
N THR A 184 -4.71 -4.12 10.36
CA THR A 184 -4.40 -4.13 8.93
C THR A 184 -5.52 -3.53 8.09
N ILE A 185 -6.75 -4.00 8.32
CA ILE A 185 -7.96 -3.54 7.61
C ILE A 185 -8.21 -2.06 7.89
N SER A 186 -8.05 -1.64 9.15
CA SER A 186 -8.20 -0.24 9.55
C SER A 186 -7.21 0.66 8.79
N TYR A 187 -5.94 0.28 8.74
CA TYR A 187 -4.91 1.03 8.02
C TYR A 187 -5.18 1.12 6.51
N LEU A 188 -5.53 0.02 5.86
CA LEU A 188 -5.85 0.04 4.42
C LEU A 188 -7.12 0.85 4.12
N LYS A 189 -8.12 0.83 5.01
CA LYS A 189 -9.30 1.69 4.90
C LYS A 189 -8.93 3.16 5.03
N GLN A 190 -8.10 3.52 6.01
CA GLN A 190 -7.60 4.88 6.18
C GLN A 190 -6.84 5.34 4.94
N LEU A 191 -5.92 4.51 4.42
CA LEU A 191 -5.16 4.81 3.20
C LEU A 191 -6.09 5.02 2.00
N THR A 192 -7.10 4.18 1.83
CA THR A 192 -8.11 4.33 0.77
C THR A 192 -8.88 5.65 0.91
N THR A 193 -9.27 6.04 2.13
CA THR A 193 -9.95 7.31 2.39
C THR A 193 -9.03 8.50 2.12
N THR A 194 -7.77 8.45 2.54
CA THR A 194 -6.78 9.48 2.24
C THR A 194 -6.57 9.65 0.73
N MET A 195 -6.53 8.55 -0.01
CA MET A 195 -6.41 8.60 -1.48
C MET A 195 -7.67 9.15 -2.18
N LYS A 196 -8.87 8.90 -1.62
CA LYS A 196 -10.14 9.43 -2.17
C LYS A 196 -10.35 10.91 -1.89
N ASN A 197 -9.85 11.39 -0.75
CA ASN A 197 -10.05 12.76 -0.28
C ASN A 197 -8.98 13.74 -0.79
N ALA A 198 -7.96 13.21 -1.48
CA ALA A 198 -6.97 13.99 -2.19
C ALA A 198 -7.53 14.41 -3.55
#